data_AF-A0A9P5BEQ5-F1
#
_entry.id   AF-A0A9P5BEQ5-F1
#
_cell.length_a   1.000
_cell.length_b   1.000
_cell.length_c   1.000
_cell.angle_alpha   90.00
_cell.angle_beta   90.00
_cell.angle_gamma   90.00
#
_symmetry.space_group_name_H-M   'P 1'
#
loop_
_entity.id
_entity.type
_entity.pdbx_description
1 polymer ?
#
loop_
_entity_poly.entity_id
_entity_poly.type
_entity_poly.pdbx_seq_one_letter_code
_entity_poly.pdbx_strand_id
1 'polypeptide(L)'
;MAQAELLRQFIIFTGPNLGASDDPNHPIVQFWSRDATLLAASYPYLLHLCLSLAAYHLAYLASNTPLKRSRYIALAKDHFSMGLIQTNEALSQIDAPNCGSLYVSTVLVCFCVFAAGSTGSDDLFVCPANGNSPHSSLSLARGTRLMRQLFEEQVLFSGLTEALGSGKAPPDGPHPTYICEGFARVDWAGPVEKLRNVIVSDSHTRNEDFVRSLETITNIYEATFGNADGSVKCPLHYKSVLIGFT
;
A
#
# COMPACT_ATOMS: atom_id res chain seq x y z
N MET A 1 17.04 6.80 21.21
CA MET A 1 15.95 7.81 21.19
C MET A 1 15.15 7.78 19.90
N ALA A 2 15.76 7.81 18.70
CA ALA A 2 15.01 7.86 17.43
C ALA A 2 14.05 6.68 17.20
N GLN A 3 14.43 5.43 17.51
CA GLN A 3 13.53 4.28 17.28
C GLN A 3 12.27 4.30 18.15
N ALA A 4 12.36 4.76 19.41
CA ALA A 4 11.19 4.87 20.28
C ALA A 4 10.19 5.92 19.76
N GLU A 5 10.69 7.04 19.20
CA GLU A 5 9.88 8.05 18.53
C GLU A 5 9.17 7.47 17.30
N LEU A 6 9.89 6.75 16.45
CA LEU A 6 9.34 6.12 15.24
C LEU A 6 8.31 5.03 15.58
N LEU A 7 8.59 4.19 16.59
CA LEU A 7 7.65 3.16 17.03
C LEU A 7 6.37 3.79 17.59
N ARG A 8 6.50 4.83 18.42
CA ARG A 8 5.34 5.60 18.92
C ARG A 8 4.56 6.22 17.77
N GLN A 9 5.24 6.81 16.79
CA GLN A 9 4.60 7.37 15.60
C GLN A 9 3.83 6.30 14.84
N PHE A 10 4.41 5.10 14.68
CA PHE A 10 3.75 4.00 14.00
C PHE A 10 2.45 3.61 14.70
N ILE A 11 2.52 3.34 16.00
CA ILE A 11 1.37 2.88 16.80
C ILE A 11 0.24 3.91 16.82
N ILE A 12 0.56 5.19 17.03
CA ILE A 12 -0.45 6.23 17.30
C ILE A 12 -1.00 6.85 16.02
N PHE A 13 -0.18 6.98 14.97
CA PHE A 13 -0.55 7.77 13.79
C PHE A 13 -0.42 6.98 12.50
N THR A 14 0.72 6.36 12.21
CA THR A 14 0.91 5.73 10.89
C THR A 14 0.03 4.50 10.71
N GLY A 15 0.04 3.56 11.65
CA GLY A 15 -0.74 2.33 11.61
C GLY A 15 -2.24 2.57 11.46
N PRO A 16 -2.89 3.38 12.32
CA PRO A 16 -4.31 3.70 12.18
C PRO A 16 -4.69 4.25 10.80
N ASN A 17 -3.86 5.11 10.20
CA ASN A 17 -4.11 5.67 8.87
C ASN A 17 -4.03 4.62 7.74
N LEU A 18 -3.44 3.44 7.98
CA LEU A 18 -3.43 2.33 7.00
C LEU A 18 -4.75 1.55 6.99
N GLY A 19 -5.54 1.62 8.06
CA GLY A 19 -6.79 0.87 8.18
C GLY A 19 -7.97 1.47 7.42
N ALA A 20 -7.79 2.65 6.82
CA ALA A 20 -8.78 3.35 6.00
C ALA A 20 -10.19 3.43 6.63
N SER A 21 -10.29 3.45 7.96
CA SER A 21 -11.55 3.56 8.70
C SER A 21 -11.34 4.46 9.91
N ASP A 22 -12.34 5.28 10.23
CA ASP A 22 -12.34 6.12 11.43
C ASP A 22 -12.77 5.34 12.69
N ASP A 23 -13.27 4.10 12.55
CA ASP A 23 -13.61 3.26 13.69
C ASP A 23 -12.33 2.62 14.29
N PRO A 24 -11.93 2.98 15.52
CA PRO A 24 -10.76 2.38 16.17
C PRO A 24 -10.93 0.88 16.44
N ASN A 25 -12.16 0.35 16.38
CA ASN A 25 -12.45 -1.07 16.52
C ASN A 25 -12.47 -1.82 15.19
N HIS A 26 -12.28 -1.14 14.06
CA HIS A 26 -12.20 -1.79 12.77
C HIS A 26 -11.04 -2.80 12.75
N PRO A 27 -11.25 -4.08 12.34
CA PRO A 27 -10.23 -5.12 12.45
C PRO A 27 -8.90 -4.76 11.79
N ILE A 28 -8.93 -4.09 10.63
CA ILE A 28 -7.72 -3.66 9.92
C ILE A 28 -7.02 -2.49 10.65
N VAL A 29 -7.77 -1.59 11.30
CA VAL A 29 -7.19 -0.51 12.11
C VAL A 29 -6.50 -1.11 13.35
N GLN A 30 -7.14 -2.05 14.02
CA GLN A 30 -6.54 -2.78 15.15
C GLN A 30 -5.31 -3.58 14.72
N PHE A 31 -5.36 -4.21 13.55
CA PHE A 31 -4.22 -4.91 12.99
C PHE A 31 -3.01 -3.98 12.83
N TRP A 32 -3.15 -2.88 12.11
CA TRP A 32 -2.00 -2.00 11.84
C TRP A 32 -1.49 -1.24 13.07
N SER A 33 -2.37 -0.89 14.02
CA SER A 33 -1.99 -0.14 15.22
C SER A 33 -1.47 -1.03 16.37
N ARG A 34 -1.91 -2.29 16.44
CA ARG A 34 -1.57 -3.22 17.51
C ARG A 34 -0.90 -4.49 16.98
N ASP A 35 -1.62 -5.32 16.23
CA ASP A 35 -1.20 -6.69 15.95
C ASP A 35 0.06 -6.75 15.07
N ALA A 36 0.21 -5.85 14.11
CA ALA A 36 1.41 -5.69 13.29
C ALA A 36 2.65 -5.35 14.15
N THR A 37 2.48 -4.60 15.24
CA THR A 37 3.60 -4.28 16.15
C THR A 37 3.91 -5.40 17.13
N LEU A 38 2.91 -6.16 17.57
CA LEU A 38 3.11 -7.41 18.31
C LEU A 38 3.84 -8.43 17.45
N LEU A 39 3.47 -8.55 16.17
CA LEU A 39 4.14 -9.40 15.20
C LEU A 39 5.59 -8.93 14.97
N ALA A 40 5.79 -7.62 14.81
CA ALA A 40 7.13 -7.03 14.65
C ALA A 40 8.06 -7.24 15.86
N ALA A 41 7.52 -7.50 17.05
CA ALA A 41 8.33 -7.86 18.22
C ALA A 41 9.02 -9.22 18.06
N SER A 42 8.45 -10.12 17.26
CA SER A 42 9.02 -11.45 16.95
C SER A 42 9.84 -11.48 15.66
N TYR A 43 9.64 -10.51 14.76
CA TYR A 43 10.26 -10.48 13.44
C TYR A 43 10.97 -9.13 13.18
N PRO A 44 12.30 -9.06 13.32
CA PRO A 44 13.06 -7.81 13.18
C PRO A 44 12.87 -7.09 11.84
N TYR A 45 12.69 -7.83 10.75
CA TYR A 45 12.44 -7.25 9.42
C TYR A 45 11.15 -6.43 9.38
N LEU A 46 10.08 -6.91 10.04
CA LEU A 46 8.83 -6.17 10.15
C LEU A 46 9.01 -4.90 10.97
N LEU A 47 9.75 -4.98 12.09
CA LEU A 47 10.01 -3.81 12.91
C LEU A 47 10.70 -2.73 12.09
N HIS A 48 11.76 -3.07 11.35
CA HIS A 48 12.45 -2.14 10.47
C HIS A 48 11.52 -1.51 9.44
N LEU A 49 10.65 -2.29 8.78
CA LEU A 49 9.71 -1.76 7.80
C LEU A 49 8.65 -0.83 8.42
N CYS A 50 8.12 -1.16 9.61
CA CYS A 50 7.22 -0.28 10.36
C CYS A 50 7.90 1.05 10.71
N LEU A 51 9.14 1.01 11.21
CA LEU A 51 9.90 2.22 11.55
C LEU A 51 10.22 3.06 10.30
N SER A 52 10.52 2.41 9.17
CA SER A 52 10.74 3.10 7.89
C SER A 52 9.50 3.87 7.46
N LEU A 53 8.33 3.23 7.47
CA LEU A 53 7.08 3.87 7.08
C LEU A 53 6.71 5.02 8.02
N ALA A 54 6.92 4.85 9.33
CA ALA A 54 6.71 5.93 10.30
C ALA A 54 7.65 7.11 10.08
N ALA A 55 8.91 6.86 9.70
CA ALA A 55 9.86 7.91 9.38
C ALA A 55 9.45 8.66 8.10
N TYR A 56 8.97 7.98 7.06
CA TYR A 56 8.41 8.65 5.88
C TYR A 56 7.19 9.51 6.23
N HIS A 57 6.30 9.01 7.09
CA HIS A 57 5.15 9.78 7.56
C HIS A 57 5.59 11.05 8.32
N LEU A 58 6.58 10.98 9.21
CA LEU A 58 7.14 12.16 9.86
C LEU A 58 7.82 13.12 8.88
N ALA A 59 8.49 12.61 7.85
CA ALA A 59 9.08 13.44 6.80
C ALA A 59 8.01 14.21 6.01
N TYR A 60 6.85 13.60 5.78
CA TYR A 60 5.68 14.25 5.19
C TYR A 60 5.16 15.38 6.09
N LEU A 61 4.96 15.11 7.38
CA LEU A 61 4.50 16.10 8.36
C LEU A 61 5.51 17.24 8.61
N ALA A 62 6.81 16.98 8.45
CA ALA A 62 7.88 17.96 8.59
C ALA A 62 8.18 18.75 7.29
N SER A 63 7.23 18.83 6.35
CA SER A 63 7.39 19.51 5.05
C SER A 63 7.90 20.95 5.17
N ASN A 64 7.47 21.67 6.21
CA ASN A 64 7.87 23.05 6.49
C ASN A 64 9.24 23.18 7.18
N THR A 65 9.95 22.08 7.45
CA THR A 65 11.27 22.08 8.12
C THR A 65 12.26 21.17 7.39
N PRO A 66 13.01 21.70 6.41
CA PRO A 66 13.86 20.89 5.52
C PRO A 66 14.88 20.00 6.25
N LEU A 67 15.50 20.49 7.32
CA LEU A 67 16.47 19.73 8.11
C LEU A 67 15.82 18.51 8.80
N LYS A 68 14.63 18.69 9.40
CA LYS A 68 13.89 17.60 10.05
C LYS A 68 13.42 16.58 9.01
N ARG A 69 12.85 17.07 7.90
CA ARG A 69 12.43 16.23 6.77
C ARG A 69 13.59 15.37 6.26
N SER A 70 14.76 15.97 5.98
CA SER A 70 15.94 15.25 5.51
C SER A 70 16.40 14.18 6.50
N ARG A 71 16.43 14.50 7.79
CA ARG A 71 16.75 13.53 8.85
C ARG A 71 15.78 12.34 8.86
N TYR A 72 14.48 12.57 8.78
CA TYR A 72 13.50 11.49 8.77
C TYR A 72 13.58 10.65 7.49
N ILE A 73 13.85 11.26 6.33
CA ILE A 73 14.10 10.53 5.08
C ILE A 73 15.32 9.62 5.21
N ALA A 74 16.41 10.09 5.83
CA ALA A 74 17.61 9.28 6.05
C ALA A 74 17.30 8.07 6.96
N LEU A 75 16.57 8.28 8.07
CA LEU A 75 16.12 7.20 8.95
C LEU A 75 15.21 6.21 8.22
N ALA A 76 14.30 6.71 7.39
CA ALA A 76 13.39 5.88 6.61
C ALA A 76 14.16 4.95 5.66
N LYS A 77 15.15 5.48 4.94
CA LYS A 77 16.00 4.73 4.01
C LYS A 77 16.86 3.67 4.73
N ASP A 78 17.45 4.02 5.87
CA ASP A 78 18.28 3.10 6.67
C ASP A 78 17.45 1.89 7.13
N HIS A 79 16.31 2.14 7.75
CA HIS A 79 15.39 1.10 8.18
C HIS A 79 14.78 0.31 7.01
N PHE A 80 14.46 0.97 5.88
CA PHE A 80 13.97 0.26 4.70
C PHE A 80 14.99 -0.74 4.17
N SER A 81 16.25 -0.31 4.05
CA SER A 81 17.35 -1.17 3.58
C SER A 81 17.53 -2.40 4.47
N MET A 82 17.60 -2.20 5.79
CA MET A 82 17.72 -3.30 6.76
C MET A 82 16.52 -4.25 6.68
N GLY A 83 15.30 -3.71 6.68
CA GLY A 83 14.08 -4.50 6.61
C GLY A 83 13.98 -5.32 5.33
N LEU A 84 14.35 -4.74 4.19
CA LEU A 84 14.32 -5.41 2.89
C LEU A 84 15.35 -6.55 2.80
N ILE A 85 16.58 -6.32 3.27
CA ILE A 85 17.62 -7.36 3.32
C ILE A 85 17.14 -8.55 4.15
N GLN A 86 16.70 -8.29 5.38
CA GLN A 86 16.25 -9.35 6.29
C GLN A 86 14.96 -10.04 5.79
N THR A 87 14.06 -9.31 5.12
CA THR A 87 12.88 -9.89 4.48
C THR A 87 13.29 -10.88 3.39
N ASN A 88 14.23 -10.50 2.52
CA ASN A 88 14.72 -11.39 1.45
C ASN A 88 15.43 -12.63 2.02
N GLU A 89 16.19 -12.48 3.10
CA GLU A 89 16.81 -13.62 3.81
C GLU A 89 15.75 -14.57 4.36
N ALA A 90 14.75 -14.04 5.07
CA ALA A 90 13.65 -14.84 5.63
C ALA A 90 12.79 -15.50 4.54
N LEU A 91 12.59 -14.83 3.40
CA LEU A 91 11.84 -15.36 2.26
C LEU A 91 12.50 -16.62 1.67
N SER A 92 13.83 -16.73 1.75
CA SER A 92 14.55 -17.94 1.29
C SER A 92 14.23 -19.19 2.12
N GLN A 93 13.69 -19.00 3.34
CA GLN A 93 13.29 -20.05 4.27
C GLN A 93 11.80 -19.89 4.64
N ILE A 94 10.97 -19.51 3.68
CA ILE A 94 9.54 -19.32 3.91
C ILE A 94 8.86 -20.65 4.31
N ASP A 95 8.07 -20.61 5.38
CA ASP A 95 7.34 -21.74 5.93
C ASP A 95 5.99 -21.31 6.52
N ALA A 96 5.18 -22.27 6.98
CA ALA A 96 3.87 -21.96 7.56
C ALA A 96 3.94 -21.01 8.78
N PRO A 97 4.89 -21.17 9.73
CA PRO A 97 5.06 -20.23 10.85
C PRO A 97 5.37 -18.78 10.46
N ASN A 98 6.15 -18.54 9.39
CA ASN A 98 6.61 -17.20 9.03
C ASN A 98 5.92 -16.59 7.79
N CYS A 99 5.05 -17.34 7.11
CA CYS A 99 4.41 -16.87 5.87
C CYS A 99 3.54 -15.61 6.10
N GLY A 100 2.81 -15.55 7.21
CA GLY A 100 1.98 -14.39 7.56
C GLY A 100 2.81 -13.12 7.78
N SER A 101 3.94 -13.23 8.50
CA SER A 101 4.84 -12.09 8.70
C SER A 101 5.56 -11.67 7.42
N LEU A 102 5.91 -12.61 6.55
CA LEU A 102 6.47 -12.31 5.23
C LEU A 102 5.45 -11.64 4.31
N TYR A 103 4.18 -12.04 4.36
CA TYR A 103 3.10 -11.34 3.68
C TYR A 103 3.02 -9.88 4.13
N VAL A 104 2.91 -9.64 5.44
CA VAL A 104 2.85 -8.29 6.02
C VAL A 104 4.08 -7.47 5.65
N SER A 105 5.27 -8.08 5.64
CA SER A 105 6.51 -7.40 5.27
C SER A 105 6.46 -6.89 3.83
N THR A 106 5.89 -7.68 2.91
CA THR A 106 5.80 -7.27 1.51
C THR A 106 4.79 -6.16 1.32
N VAL A 107 3.67 -6.18 2.07
CA VAL A 107 2.72 -5.05 2.12
C VAL A 107 3.41 -3.78 2.61
N LEU A 108 4.18 -3.86 3.70
CA LEU A 108 4.93 -2.72 4.23
C LEU A 108 6.02 -2.23 3.28
N VAL A 109 6.69 -3.13 2.55
CA VAL A 109 7.65 -2.74 1.51
C VAL A 109 6.95 -1.93 0.43
N CYS A 110 5.78 -2.35 -0.04
CA CYS A 110 4.97 -1.57 -0.98
C CYS A 110 4.64 -0.18 -0.42
N PHE A 111 4.15 -0.08 0.81
CA PHE A 111 3.85 1.21 1.44
C PHE A 111 5.09 2.10 1.58
N CYS A 112 6.24 1.55 1.96
CA CYS A 112 7.47 2.31 2.07
C CYS A 112 7.94 2.82 0.70
N VAL A 113 7.86 2.00 -0.35
CA VAL A 113 8.21 2.41 -1.72
C VAL A 113 7.28 3.53 -2.18
N PHE A 114 5.97 3.43 -1.95
CA PHE A 114 5.04 4.51 -2.31
C PHE A 114 5.30 5.79 -1.50
N ALA A 115 5.54 5.67 -0.19
CA ALA A 115 5.82 6.80 0.68
C ALA A 115 7.16 7.49 0.37
N ALA A 116 8.13 6.77 -0.20
CA ALA A 116 9.42 7.30 -0.58
C ALA A 116 9.34 8.37 -1.68
N GLY A 117 8.27 8.39 -2.48
CA GLY A 117 8.20 9.31 -3.61
C GLY A 117 9.01 8.80 -4.81
N SER A 118 8.86 9.48 -5.96
CA SER A 118 9.73 9.21 -7.11
C SER A 118 11.14 9.68 -6.75
N THR A 119 12.14 8.88 -7.11
CA THR A 119 13.55 9.22 -6.83
C THR A 119 14.17 10.13 -7.89
N GLY A 120 13.45 10.42 -8.98
CA GLY A 120 13.86 11.33 -10.05
C GLY A 120 12.79 11.48 -11.14
N SER A 121 13.08 12.26 -12.19
CA SER A 121 12.18 12.47 -13.34
C SER A 121 11.87 11.19 -14.11
N ASP A 122 12.77 10.22 -14.07
CA ASP A 122 12.69 8.98 -14.84
C ASP A 122 12.08 7.82 -14.04
N ASP A 123 11.76 8.04 -12.76
CA ASP A 123 11.23 7.04 -11.83
C ASP A 123 9.72 7.22 -11.67
N LEU A 124 8.94 6.63 -12.59
CA LEU A 124 7.46 6.66 -12.54
C LEU A 124 6.88 5.58 -11.61
N PHE A 125 7.66 5.05 -10.65
CA PHE A 125 7.32 3.97 -9.70
C PHE A 125 6.96 2.60 -10.31
N VAL A 126 6.35 2.57 -11.50
CA VAL A 126 5.85 1.36 -12.18
C VAL A 126 6.73 1.00 -13.38
N CYS A 127 7.21 2.00 -14.12
CA CYS A 127 8.09 1.85 -15.27
C CYS A 127 9.13 2.99 -15.33
N PRO A 128 10.43 2.73 -15.50
CA PRO A 128 11.37 3.79 -15.82
C PRO A 128 11.10 4.31 -17.24
N ALA A 129 11.20 5.63 -17.45
CA ALA A 129 10.99 6.25 -18.76
C ALA A 129 11.93 5.68 -19.85
N ASN A 130 13.12 5.21 -19.44
CA ASN A 130 14.20 4.77 -20.33
C ASN A 130 14.44 3.25 -20.37
N GLY A 131 13.53 2.42 -19.84
CA GLY A 131 13.56 0.95 -20.00
C GLY A 131 14.74 0.20 -19.34
N ASN A 132 15.68 0.89 -18.68
CA ASN A 132 16.98 0.32 -18.26
C ASN A 132 17.13 0.09 -16.75
N SER A 133 16.05 -0.03 -15.97
CA SER A 133 16.15 -0.45 -14.56
C SER A 133 15.16 -1.56 -14.22
N PRO A 134 15.54 -2.55 -13.41
CA PRO A 134 14.67 -3.67 -13.05
C PRO A 134 13.46 -3.16 -12.28
N HIS A 135 12.27 -3.58 -12.73
CA HIS A 135 10.97 -3.18 -12.24
C HIS A 135 10.79 -3.46 -10.74
N SER A 136 10.81 -2.43 -9.88
CA SER A 136 10.69 -2.58 -8.43
C SER A 136 9.24 -2.92 -7.99
N SER A 137 8.26 -2.09 -8.32
CA SER A 137 6.87 -2.25 -7.82
C SER A 137 6.12 -3.44 -8.44
N LEU A 138 6.31 -3.71 -9.74
CA LEU A 138 5.72 -4.90 -10.39
C LEU A 138 6.29 -6.20 -9.82
N SER A 139 7.57 -6.22 -9.45
CA SER A 139 8.18 -7.37 -8.78
C SER A 139 7.61 -7.56 -7.37
N LEU A 140 7.33 -6.47 -6.65
CA LEU A 140 6.66 -6.50 -5.34
C LEU A 140 5.21 -7.00 -5.44
N ALA A 141 4.45 -6.51 -6.42
CA ALA A 141 3.08 -6.98 -6.69
C ALA A 141 3.05 -8.45 -7.12
N ARG A 142 4.07 -8.93 -7.85
CA ARG A 142 4.23 -10.37 -8.14
C ARG A 142 4.58 -11.16 -6.88
N GLY A 143 5.49 -10.66 -6.04
CA GLY A 143 5.89 -11.32 -4.80
C GLY A 143 4.72 -11.54 -3.83
N THR A 144 3.90 -10.50 -3.59
CA THR A 144 2.68 -10.61 -2.77
C THR A 144 1.71 -11.65 -3.31
N ARG A 145 1.47 -11.65 -4.64
CA ARG A 145 0.59 -12.64 -5.29
C ARG A 145 1.13 -14.06 -5.15
N LEU A 146 2.42 -14.26 -5.33
CA LEU A 146 3.04 -15.59 -5.22
C LEU A 146 2.90 -16.15 -3.81
N MET A 147 3.12 -15.35 -2.76
CA MET A 147 2.93 -15.81 -1.38
C MET A 147 1.49 -16.26 -1.10
N ARG A 148 0.49 -15.54 -1.62
CA ARG A 148 -0.93 -15.93 -1.51
C ARG A 148 -1.25 -17.22 -2.28
N GLN A 149 -0.47 -17.54 -3.31
CA GLN A 149 -0.63 -18.79 -4.07
C GLN A 149 0.11 -19.97 -3.41
N LEU A 150 1.17 -19.70 -2.65
CA LEU A 150 2.01 -20.74 -2.02
C LEU A 150 1.40 -21.30 -0.73
N PHE A 151 0.61 -20.50 -0.01
CA PHE A 151 -0.01 -20.88 1.26
C PHE A 151 -1.52 -20.77 1.19
N GLU A 152 -2.20 -21.69 1.86
CA GLU A 152 -3.65 -21.59 2.07
C GLU A 152 -3.98 -20.35 2.90
N GLU A 153 -5.09 -19.70 2.57
CA GLU A 153 -5.53 -18.45 3.21
C GLU A 153 -5.62 -18.58 4.75
N GLN A 154 -6.13 -19.71 5.23
CA GLN A 154 -6.24 -20.03 6.65
C GLN A 154 -4.89 -20.16 7.38
N VAL A 155 -3.81 -20.45 6.65
CA VAL A 155 -2.45 -20.50 7.21
C VAL A 155 -1.86 -19.10 7.20
N LEU A 156 -2.02 -18.38 6.08
CA LEU A 156 -1.47 -17.04 5.87
C LEU A 156 -2.09 -15.99 6.80
N PHE A 157 -3.39 -16.10 7.05
CA PHE A 157 -4.19 -15.18 7.85
C PHE A 157 -4.70 -15.87 9.11
N SER A 158 -3.76 -16.18 10.00
CA SER A 158 -4.02 -16.81 11.29
C SER A 158 -3.38 -16.02 12.43
N GLY A 159 -3.93 -16.14 13.64
CA GLY A 159 -3.41 -15.44 14.81
C GLY A 159 -3.36 -13.93 14.60
N LEU A 160 -2.17 -13.32 14.70
CA LEU A 160 -1.99 -11.87 14.55
C LEU A 160 -2.26 -11.35 13.13
N THR A 161 -2.36 -12.20 12.10
CA THR A 161 -2.67 -11.79 10.72
C THR A 161 -4.12 -12.08 10.30
N GLU A 162 -4.96 -12.61 11.20
CA GLU A 162 -6.34 -13.02 10.91
C GLU A 162 -7.19 -11.90 10.31
N ALA A 163 -7.03 -10.67 10.81
CA ALA A 163 -7.76 -9.51 10.32
C ALA A 163 -7.57 -9.28 8.81
N LEU A 164 -6.40 -9.65 8.25
CA LEU A 164 -6.11 -9.48 6.82
C LEU A 164 -6.86 -10.45 5.92
N GLY A 165 -7.28 -11.62 6.43
CA GLY A 165 -8.11 -12.58 5.70
C GLY A 165 -9.61 -12.37 5.86
N SER A 166 -10.02 -11.46 6.76
CA SER A 166 -11.44 -11.27 7.09
C SER A 166 -12.24 -10.44 6.08
N GLY A 167 -11.66 -10.12 4.92
CA GLY A 167 -12.27 -9.31 3.88
C GLY A 167 -13.58 -9.92 3.38
N LYS A 168 -14.71 -9.35 3.81
CA LYS A 168 -15.99 -9.66 3.17
C LYS A 168 -15.93 -9.13 1.75
N ALA A 169 -16.38 -9.92 0.79
CA ALA A 169 -16.63 -9.42 -0.56
C ALA A 169 -17.51 -8.16 -0.45
N PRO A 170 -17.19 -7.10 -1.20
CA PRO A 170 -17.92 -5.85 -1.10
C PRO A 170 -19.36 -6.16 -1.51
N PRO A 171 -20.36 -5.59 -0.81
CA PRO A 171 -21.75 -5.90 -1.13
C PRO A 171 -22.05 -5.58 -2.59
N ASP A 172 -22.71 -6.53 -3.27
CA ASP A 172 -23.29 -6.38 -4.61
C ASP A 172 -24.42 -5.35 -4.56
N GLY A 173 -24.04 -4.08 -4.52
CA GLY A 173 -24.95 -2.94 -4.45
C GLY A 173 -24.53 -1.84 -5.42
N PRO A 174 -25.44 -0.92 -5.79
CA PRO A 174 -25.13 0.21 -6.66
C PRO A 174 -24.30 1.31 -5.97
N HIS A 175 -24.15 1.22 -4.64
CA HIS A 175 -23.42 2.22 -3.85
C HIS A 175 -21.91 2.02 -3.97
N PRO A 176 -21.11 3.10 -4.08
CA PRO A 176 -19.66 3.00 -4.08
C PRO A 176 -19.12 2.47 -2.75
N THR A 177 -17.97 1.79 -2.80
CA THR A 177 -17.38 1.08 -1.65
C THR A 177 -17.18 1.98 -0.42
N TYR A 178 -16.80 3.25 -0.61
CA TYR A 178 -16.59 4.19 0.52
C TYR A 178 -17.83 4.39 1.38
N ILE A 179 -19.03 4.33 0.79
CA ILE A 179 -20.30 4.44 1.54
C ILE A 179 -20.55 3.16 2.32
N CYS A 180 -20.33 2.01 1.68
CA CYS A 180 -20.56 0.70 2.28
C CYS A 180 -19.63 0.44 3.48
N GLU A 181 -18.37 0.83 3.35
CA GLU A 181 -17.30 0.59 4.32
C GLU A 181 -17.06 1.80 5.26
N GLY A 182 -17.77 2.92 5.04
CA GLY A 182 -17.76 4.07 5.94
C GLY A 182 -16.46 4.87 5.96
N PHE A 183 -15.71 4.93 4.85
CA PHE A 183 -14.46 5.70 4.77
C PHE A 183 -14.60 6.97 3.94
N ALA A 184 -13.66 7.90 4.09
CA ALA A 184 -13.72 9.22 3.45
C ALA A 184 -13.68 9.12 1.92
N ARG A 185 -14.56 9.87 1.24
CA ARG A 185 -14.53 10.01 -0.21
C ARG A 185 -13.31 10.81 -0.66
N VAL A 186 -12.59 10.30 -1.66
CA VAL A 186 -11.48 11.01 -2.31
C VAL A 186 -11.97 11.64 -3.62
N ASP A 187 -11.61 12.90 -3.86
CA ASP A 187 -11.81 13.55 -5.16
C ASP A 187 -10.75 13.09 -6.16
N TRP A 188 -11.10 12.09 -6.97
CA TRP A 188 -10.19 11.42 -7.89
C TRP A 188 -10.38 11.84 -9.36
N ALA A 189 -11.55 12.35 -9.72
CA ALA A 189 -11.94 12.58 -11.10
C ALA A 189 -11.03 13.63 -11.78
N GLY A 190 -10.77 14.75 -11.10
CA GLY A 190 -9.90 15.82 -11.62
C GLY A 190 -8.46 15.35 -11.89
N PRO A 191 -7.78 14.68 -10.93
CA PRO A 191 -6.46 14.10 -11.16
C PRO A 191 -6.41 13.07 -12.31
N VAL A 192 -7.39 12.16 -12.41
CA VAL A 192 -7.44 11.15 -13.48
C VAL A 192 -7.68 11.80 -14.85
N GLU A 193 -8.50 12.85 -14.93
CA GLU A 193 -8.73 13.58 -16.18
C GLU A 193 -7.47 14.34 -16.64
N LYS A 194 -6.70 14.92 -15.71
CA LYS A 194 -5.39 15.50 -16.05
C LYS A 194 -4.45 14.45 -16.63
N LEU A 195 -4.41 13.25 -16.03
CA LEU A 195 -3.60 12.14 -16.54
C LEU A 195 -4.05 11.68 -17.93
N ARG A 196 -5.38 11.60 -18.17
CA ARG A 196 -5.95 11.31 -19.50
C ARG A 196 -5.45 12.28 -20.54
N ASN A 197 -5.53 13.57 -20.27
CA ASN A 197 -5.13 14.61 -21.21
C ASN A 197 -3.64 14.49 -21.56
N VAL A 198 -2.77 14.18 -20.59
CA VAL A 198 -1.34 13.94 -20.84
C VAL A 198 -1.15 12.74 -21.77
N ILE A 199 -1.78 11.59 -21.47
CA ILE A 199 -1.64 10.37 -22.27
C ILE A 199 -2.14 10.57 -23.71
N VAL A 200 -3.28 11.25 -23.88
CA VAL A 200 -3.87 11.49 -25.22
C VAL A 200 -3.08 12.52 -26.02
N SER A 201 -2.43 13.48 -25.36
CA SER A 201 -1.62 14.51 -26.02
C SER A 201 -0.27 14.01 -26.55
N ASP A 202 0.23 12.88 -26.03
CA ASP A 202 1.48 12.28 -26.48
C ASP A 202 1.25 11.43 -27.74
N SER A 203 2.04 11.62 -28.80
CA SER A 203 1.80 11.00 -30.12
C SER A 203 2.46 9.62 -30.31
N HIS A 204 2.79 8.92 -29.22
CA HIS A 204 3.51 7.65 -29.28
C HIS A 204 2.62 6.43 -29.54
N THR A 205 3.16 5.44 -30.27
CA THR A 205 2.53 4.18 -30.68
C THR A 205 2.08 3.24 -29.55
N ARG A 206 2.35 3.56 -28.27
CA ARG A 206 1.92 2.78 -27.08
C ARG A 206 0.67 3.33 -26.39
N ASN A 207 -0.01 4.33 -26.97
CA ASN A 207 -1.16 4.98 -26.35
C ASN A 207 -2.32 4.04 -26.00
N GLU A 208 -2.58 3.01 -26.81
CA GLU A 208 -3.72 2.12 -26.58
C GLU A 208 -3.63 1.35 -25.25
N ASP A 209 -2.44 0.87 -24.88
CA ASP A 209 -2.24 0.15 -23.61
C ASP A 209 -2.33 1.09 -22.39
N PHE A 210 -1.83 2.33 -22.52
CA PHE A 210 -1.96 3.34 -21.47
C PHE A 210 -3.41 3.78 -21.30
N VAL A 211 -4.15 3.97 -22.40
CA VAL A 211 -5.58 4.30 -22.36
C VAL A 211 -6.39 3.17 -21.71
N ARG A 212 -6.13 1.90 -22.05
CA ARG A 212 -6.79 0.74 -21.43
C ARG A 212 -6.49 0.63 -19.93
N SER A 213 -5.24 0.88 -19.55
CA SER A 213 -4.83 0.87 -18.14
C SER A 213 -5.49 2.02 -17.37
N LEU A 214 -5.56 3.21 -17.97
CA LEU A 214 -6.24 4.37 -17.38
C LEU A 214 -7.74 4.13 -17.22
N GLU A 215 -8.39 3.48 -18.19
CA GLU A 215 -9.80 3.10 -18.11
C GLU A 215 -10.04 2.11 -16.95
N THR A 216 -9.16 1.12 -16.81
CA THR A 216 -9.20 0.18 -15.68
C THR A 216 -9.11 0.93 -14.34
N ILE A 217 -8.14 1.84 -14.19
CA ILE A 217 -7.99 2.67 -12.98
C ILE A 217 -9.23 3.54 -12.75
N THR A 218 -9.75 4.18 -13.80
CA THR A 218 -10.97 5.00 -13.74
C THR A 218 -12.14 4.19 -13.18
N ASN A 219 -12.36 2.99 -13.71
CA ASN A 219 -13.43 2.11 -13.26
C ASN A 219 -13.25 1.65 -11.81
N ILE A 220 -12.02 1.38 -11.38
CA ILE A 220 -11.70 1.01 -9.98
C ILE A 220 -12.02 2.18 -9.04
N TYR A 221 -11.57 3.39 -9.37
CA TYR A 221 -11.82 4.58 -8.56
C TYR A 221 -13.31 4.94 -8.54
N GLU A 222 -14.01 4.81 -9.67
CA GLU A 222 -15.46 4.99 -9.73
C GLU A 222 -16.20 3.98 -8.85
N ALA A 223 -15.86 2.69 -8.94
CA ALA A 223 -16.45 1.65 -8.10
C ALA A 223 -16.24 1.92 -6.60
N THR A 224 -15.10 2.53 -6.26
CA THR A 224 -14.68 2.77 -4.88
C THR A 224 -15.25 4.06 -4.29
N PHE A 225 -15.13 5.18 -5.01
CA PHE A 225 -15.41 6.53 -4.52
C PHE A 225 -16.64 7.18 -5.19
N GLY A 226 -17.23 6.52 -6.19
CA GLY A 226 -18.29 7.05 -7.02
C GLY A 226 -17.82 8.15 -7.99
N ASN A 227 -18.65 8.44 -8.99
CA ASN A 227 -18.47 9.59 -9.88
C ASN A 227 -18.73 10.92 -9.15
N ALA A 228 -18.60 12.05 -9.88
CA ALA A 228 -18.89 13.38 -9.35
C ALA A 228 -20.28 13.50 -8.70
N ASP A 229 -21.28 12.80 -9.26
CA ASP A 229 -22.66 12.70 -8.78
C ASP A 229 -22.87 11.62 -7.70
N GLY A 230 -21.80 10.93 -7.28
CA GLY A 230 -21.83 9.85 -6.30
C GLY A 230 -22.30 8.49 -6.84
N SER A 231 -22.64 8.39 -8.13
CA SER A 231 -23.11 7.16 -8.76
C SER A 231 -21.97 6.23 -9.19
N VAL A 232 -22.27 4.93 -9.29
CA VAL A 232 -21.40 3.91 -9.91
C VAL A 232 -22.08 3.41 -11.17
N LYS A 233 -21.44 3.61 -12.32
CA LYS A 233 -21.88 3.18 -13.66
C LYS A 233 -20.94 2.13 -14.24
N CYS A 234 -19.70 2.06 -13.75
CA CYS A 234 -18.76 1.01 -14.14
C CYS A 234 -19.24 -0.39 -13.68
N PRO A 235 -18.79 -1.46 -14.35
CA PRO A 235 -19.10 -2.83 -13.95
C PRO A 235 -18.69 -3.13 -12.49
N LEU A 236 -19.57 -3.83 -11.74
CA LEU A 236 -19.35 -4.08 -10.31
C LEU A 236 -18.11 -4.92 -9.99
N HIS A 237 -17.57 -5.70 -10.94
CA HIS A 237 -16.35 -6.49 -10.72
C HIS A 237 -15.13 -5.63 -10.38
N TYR A 238 -15.14 -4.33 -10.70
CA TYR A 238 -14.09 -3.40 -10.31
C TYR A 238 -14.08 -3.08 -8.81
N LYS A 239 -15.18 -3.34 -8.08
CA LYS A 239 -15.21 -3.25 -6.62
C LYS A 239 -14.29 -4.24 -5.93
N SER A 240 -14.07 -5.39 -6.56
CA SER A 240 -13.21 -6.45 -6.02
C SER A 240 -11.71 -6.14 -6.16
N VAL A 241 -11.33 -5.09 -6.91
CA VAL A 241 -9.93 -4.77 -7.20
C VAL A 241 -9.29 -3.94 -6.09
N LEU A 242 -10.06 -3.08 -5.40
CA LEU A 242 -9.51 -2.31 -4.28
C LEU A 242 -9.25 -3.16 -3.02
N ILE A 243 -9.79 -4.38 -3.03
CA ILE A 243 -9.66 -5.36 -1.96
C ILE A 243 -8.55 -6.38 -2.29
N GLY A 244 -7.58 -5.97 -3.13
CA GLY A 244 -6.37 -6.72 -3.43
C GLY A 244 -5.33 -6.78 -2.30
N PHE A 245 -5.73 -6.45 -1.06
CA PHE A 245 -5.05 -6.81 0.19
C PHE A 245 -5.96 -7.62 1.14
N THR A 246 -6.98 -8.31 0.61
CA THR A 246 -7.72 -9.37 1.33
C THR A 246 -7.69 -10.66 0.54
#